data_AF-A0A1Z8URR4-F1
#
_entry.id   AF-A0A1Z8URR4-F1
#
_cell.length_a   1.000
_cell.length_b   1.000
_cell.length_c   1.000
_cell.angle_alpha   90.00
_cell.angle_beta   90.00
_cell.angle_gamma   90.00
#
_symmetry.space_group_name_H-M   'P 1'
#
loop_
_entity.id
_entity.type
_entity.pdbx_description
1 polymer ?
#
loop_
_entity_poly.entity_id
_entity_poly.type
_entity_poly.pdbx_seq_one_letter_code
_entity_poly.pdbx_strand_id
1 'polypeptide(L)'
;MIDLKWLETLEDSVGIYLNNLNINNYEYMPALQNLTSNGENLRLGFSCFSLKINYILGTWDKLQDTEKKKWVNYINSFQSINKKFPEHSYLDETLIKNYSTKKIKTFFIDSVKTTMNLLPQYKFEKNQIKLLKAVNAETKQAISTLHQVGERNQKKVGNIFQTDLTVDDYLNKFDWARPWNAGAQFSSLCVYSTTQGYEIKDDLISFANMMVDKETGSYFSKLPQDSREIINGAMKVITGLDWINEQIHYPEKLIDYCISNKPILEGCDVVDYVYVLFKCSQQTNYRKKEINIILIDQLIELKKLFVEKEGGFSYFLNKSQTHYYGVEIIKSKNQADLHGTMLSIWAISMIIRNLEDESINFHWNMLKP
;
A
#
# COMPACT_ATOMS: atom_id res chain seq x y z
N MET A 1 27.24 -3.65 16.17
CA MET A 1 27.26 -2.93 14.88
C MET A 1 26.45 -3.79 13.93
N ILE A 2 25.38 -3.25 13.33
CA ILE A 2 24.55 -4.03 12.41
C ILE A 2 25.25 -4.05 11.07
N ASP A 3 25.33 -5.24 10.46
CA ASP A 3 25.89 -5.40 9.14
C ASP A 3 24.90 -4.86 8.09
N LEU A 4 25.13 -3.62 7.66
CA LEU A 4 24.35 -2.93 6.64
C LEU A 4 24.92 -3.13 5.23
N LYS A 5 26.00 -3.90 5.06
CA LYS A 5 26.66 -4.09 3.75
C LYS A 5 25.73 -4.68 2.69
N TRP A 6 24.76 -5.49 3.09
CA TRP A 6 23.78 -6.07 2.17
C TRP A 6 22.89 -5.02 1.46
N LEU A 7 22.78 -3.82 2.03
CA LEU A 7 22.08 -2.70 1.38
C LEU A 7 22.84 -2.16 0.18
N GLU A 8 24.17 -2.24 0.18
CA GLU A 8 25.03 -1.69 -0.89
C GLU A 8 24.76 -2.34 -2.24
N THR A 9 24.38 -3.63 -2.25
CA THR A 9 24.08 -4.39 -3.47
C THR A 9 22.59 -4.48 -3.79
N LEU A 10 21.74 -3.82 -2.98
CA LEU A 10 20.30 -4.03 -3.05
C LEU A 10 19.68 -3.38 -4.29
N GLU A 11 20.14 -2.18 -4.68
CA GLU A 11 19.68 -1.51 -5.90
C GLU A 11 19.91 -2.38 -7.14
N ASP A 12 21.13 -2.90 -7.30
CA ASP A 12 21.49 -3.77 -8.42
C ASP A 12 20.68 -5.08 -8.41
N SER A 13 20.54 -5.72 -7.25
CA SER A 13 19.81 -6.98 -7.10
C SER A 13 18.33 -6.82 -7.47
N VAL A 14 17.68 -5.76 -6.95
CA VAL A 14 16.28 -5.45 -7.26
C VAL A 14 16.12 -5.02 -8.71
N GLY A 15 17.08 -4.29 -9.28
CA GLY A 15 17.08 -3.93 -10.70
C GLY A 15 17.11 -5.16 -11.61
N ILE A 16 17.97 -6.14 -11.31
CA ILE A 16 18.02 -7.43 -12.03
C ILE A 16 16.69 -8.18 -11.88
N TYR A 17 16.15 -8.23 -10.66
CA TYR A 17 14.85 -8.87 -10.42
C TYR A 17 13.72 -8.24 -11.24
N LEU A 18 13.63 -6.91 -11.27
CA LEU A 18 12.64 -6.19 -12.08
C LEU A 18 12.78 -6.46 -13.57
N ASN A 19 14.01 -6.49 -14.09
CA ASN A 19 14.27 -6.82 -15.49
C ASN A 19 13.78 -8.24 -15.84
N ASN A 20 13.97 -9.21 -14.93
CA ASN A 20 13.50 -10.57 -15.12
C ASN A 20 11.97 -10.71 -15.07
N LEU A 21 11.28 -9.82 -14.36
CA LEU A 21 9.81 -9.76 -14.33
C LEU A 21 9.21 -9.01 -15.52
N ASN A 22 10.00 -8.21 -16.23
CA ASN A 22 9.54 -7.40 -17.35
C ASN A 22 9.23 -8.28 -18.56
N ILE A 23 7.98 -8.27 -18.99
CA ILE A 23 7.51 -9.05 -20.15
C ILE A 23 7.63 -8.21 -21.42
N ASN A 24 7.26 -6.93 -21.31
CA ASN A 24 7.19 -6.00 -22.42
C ASN A 24 7.15 -4.55 -21.89
N ASN A 25 8.31 -3.89 -21.84
CA ASN A 25 8.52 -2.49 -21.45
C ASN A 25 7.89 -2.07 -20.11
N TYR A 26 6.56 -1.96 -20.05
CA TYR A 26 5.80 -1.50 -18.88
C TYR A 26 4.90 -2.59 -18.29
N GLU A 27 4.93 -3.80 -18.86
CA GLU A 27 4.23 -4.99 -18.39
C GLU A 27 5.15 -5.85 -17.51
N TYR A 28 4.67 -6.17 -16.30
CA TYR A 28 5.43 -6.94 -15.32
C TYR A 28 4.63 -8.13 -14.79
N MET A 29 5.30 -9.26 -14.62
CA MET A 29 4.76 -10.40 -13.90
C MET A 29 4.80 -10.14 -12.38
N PRO A 30 3.89 -10.75 -11.59
CA PRO A 30 3.94 -10.64 -10.14
C PRO A 30 5.06 -11.44 -9.48
N ALA A 31 5.56 -12.50 -10.14
CA ALA A 31 6.68 -13.33 -9.72
C ALA A 31 7.25 -14.08 -10.93
N LEU A 32 8.43 -14.69 -10.77
CA LEU A 32 9.13 -15.36 -11.89
C LEU A 32 8.47 -16.68 -12.35
N GLN A 33 7.69 -17.33 -11.49
CA GLN A 33 7.18 -18.68 -11.73
C GLN A 33 5.94 -18.98 -10.88
N ASN A 34 5.27 -20.10 -11.20
CA ASN A 34 4.05 -20.59 -10.52
C ASN A 34 2.86 -19.62 -10.59
N LEU A 35 2.80 -18.86 -11.67
CA LEU A 35 1.71 -17.95 -11.95
C LEU A 35 0.42 -18.75 -12.25
N THR A 36 -0.71 -18.22 -11.81
CA THR A 36 -2.01 -18.65 -12.34
C THR A 36 -2.27 -17.94 -13.66
N SER A 37 -3.29 -18.37 -14.40
CA SER A 37 -3.73 -17.63 -15.60
C SER A 37 -4.06 -16.16 -15.28
N ASN A 38 -4.59 -15.84 -14.10
CA ASN A 38 -4.80 -14.43 -13.74
C ASN A 38 -3.47 -13.72 -13.46
N GLY A 39 -2.50 -14.37 -12.80
CA GLY A 39 -1.18 -13.80 -12.55
C GLY A 39 -0.40 -13.53 -13.83
N GLU A 40 -0.59 -14.36 -14.86
CA GLU A 40 -0.02 -14.16 -16.19
C GLU A 40 -0.66 -13.02 -16.97
N ASN A 41 -1.84 -12.53 -16.59
CA ASN A 41 -2.65 -11.59 -17.38
C ASN A 41 -3.03 -10.27 -16.69
N LEU A 42 -2.93 -10.18 -15.36
CA LEU A 42 -3.04 -8.90 -14.64
C LEU A 42 -1.82 -8.02 -14.96
N ARG A 43 -2.03 -6.72 -15.13
CA ARG A 43 -0.98 -5.80 -15.60
C ARG A 43 -0.89 -4.50 -14.84
N LEU A 44 -2.00 -3.79 -14.68
CA LEU A 44 -1.98 -2.40 -14.18
C LEU A 44 -1.30 -2.29 -12.81
N GLY A 45 -1.71 -3.13 -11.87
CA GLY A 45 -1.14 -3.17 -10.53
C GLY A 45 0.36 -3.37 -10.51
N PHE A 46 0.85 -4.32 -11.29
CA PHE A 46 2.26 -4.69 -11.35
C PHE A 46 3.10 -3.66 -12.08
N SER A 47 2.55 -3.01 -13.11
CA SER A 47 3.18 -1.83 -13.73
C SER A 47 3.36 -0.71 -12.72
N CYS A 48 2.34 -0.43 -11.90
CA CYS A 48 2.41 0.57 -10.84
C CYS A 48 3.46 0.22 -9.77
N PHE A 49 3.52 -1.04 -9.32
CA PHE A 49 4.54 -1.48 -8.36
C PHE A 49 5.95 -1.32 -8.91
N SER A 50 6.19 -1.73 -10.15
CA SER A 50 7.50 -1.56 -10.79
C SER A 50 7.89 -0.09 -10.94
N LEU A 51 6.95 0.77 -11.35
CA LEU A 51 7.21 2.21 -11.44
C LEU A 51 7.53 2.82 -10.06
N LYS A 52 6.80 2.44 -9.02
CA LYS A 52 7.09 2.86 -7.64
C LYS A 52 8.47 2.39 -7.17
N ILE A 53 8.87 1.16 -7.52
CA ILE A 53 10.22 0.68 -7.24
C ILE A 53 11.27 1.53 -7.96
N ASN A 54 11.10 1.75 -9.26
CA ASN A 54 12.02 2.60 -10.04
C ASN A 54 12.09 4.03 -9.48
N TYR A 55 10.97 4.56 -8.99
CA TYR A 55 10.94 5.84 -8.31
C TYR A 55 11.77 5.80 -7.02
N ILE A 56 11.52 4.84 -6.12
CA ILE A 56 12.25 4.70 -4.84
C ILE A 56 13.76 4.57 -5.10
N LEU A 57 14.17 3.76 -6.07
CA LEU A 57 15.58 3.55 -6.42
C LEU A 57 16.20 4.72 -7.22
N GLY A 58 15.45 5.78 -7.54
CA GLY A 58 15.93 6.90 -8.33
C GLY A 58 16.23 6.56 -9.80
N THR A 59 15.86 5.36 -10.26
CA THR A 59 16.07 4.93 -11.66
C THR A 59 15.05 5.54 -12.60
N TRP A 60 13.87 5.93 -12.11
CA TRP A 60 12.88 6.70 -12.89
C TRP A 60 13.51 7.96 -13.49
N ASP A 61 14.25 8.73 -12.69
CA ASP A 61 14.83 10.01 -13.12
C ASP A 61 15.87 9.84 -14.24
N LYS A 62 16.53 8.67 -14.26
CA LYS A 62 17.54 8.27 -15.26
C LYS A 62 16.92 7.87 -16.61
N LEU A 63 15.60 7.62 -16.68
CA LEU A 63 14.92 7.28 -17.93
C LEU A 63 14.83 8.47 -18.89
N GLN A 64 14.90 8.17 -20.19
CA GLN A 64 14.63 9.16 -21.24
C GLN A 64 13.18 9.65 -21.15
N ASP A 65 12.94 10.93 -21.44
CA ASP A 65 11.60 11.53 -21.38
C ASP A 65 10.58 10.81 -22.27
N THR A 66 11.02 10.26 -23.40
CA THR A 66 10.17 9.44 -24.28
C THR A 66 9.70 8.17 -23.60
N GLU A 67 10.56 7.51 -22.81
CA GLU A 67 10.21 6.29 -22.08
C GLU A 67 9.31 6.62 -20.88
N LYS A 68 9.60 7.70 -20.15
CA LYS A 68 8.72 8.22 -19.09
C LYS A 68 7.30 8.46 -19.61
N LYS A 69 7.16 9.18 -20.73
CA LYS A 69 5.86 9.47 -21.36
C LYS A 69 5.13 8.22 -21.81
N LYS A 70 5.83 7.24 -22.40
CA LYS A 70 5.22 5.98 -22.82
C LYS A 70 4.71 5.16 -21.64
N TRP A 71 5.45 5.09 -20.53
CA TRP A 71 4.99 4.39 -19.32
C TRP A 71 3.78 5.07 -18.69
N VAL A 72 3.79 6.40 -18.61
CA VAL A 72 2.63 7.21 -18.15
C VAL A 72 1.41 6.95 -19.03
N ASN A 73 1.58 6.91 -20.35
CA ASN A 73 0.49 6.61 -21.29
C ASN A 73 -0.02 5.17 -21.13
N TYR A 74 0.87 4.22 -20.86
CA TYR A 74 0.49 2.82 -20.61
C TYR A 74 -0.38 2.69 -19.35
N ILE A 75 -0.01 3.33 -18.23
CA ILE A 75 -0.87 3.33 -17.03
C ILE A 75 -2.21 4.00 -17.36
N ASN A 76 -2.18 5.16 -18.02
CA ASN A 76 -3.39 5.89 -18.40
C ASN A 76 -4.32 5.15 -19.36
N SER A 77 -3.82 4.20 -20.17
CA SER A 77 -4.68 3.44 -21.09
C SER A 77 -5.68 2.53 -20.39
N PHE A 78 -5.52 2.28 -19.08
CA PHE A 78 -6.50 1.55 -18.27
C PHE A 78 -7.67 2.41 -17.79
N GLN A 79 -7.66 3.74 -18.01
CA GLN A 79 -8.81 4.57 -17.71
C GLN A 79 -9.98 4.24 -18.64
N SER A 80 -11.16 4.00 -18.05
CA SER A 80 -12.33 3.58 -18.82
C SER A 80 -13.63 4.19 -18.29
N ILE A 81 -14.66 4.24 -19.14
CA ILE A 81 -16.01 4.65 -18.76
C ILE A 81 -16.86 3.39 -18.64
N ASN A 82 -17.37 3.13 -17.44
CA ASN A 82 -18.25 2.00 -17.17
C ASN A 82 -19.30 2.41 -16.14
N LYS A 83 -20.59 2.23 -16.46
CA LYS A 83 -21.71 2.65 -15.61
C LYS A 83 -21.72 2.03 -14.20
N LYS A 84 -20.93 0.98 -13.94
CA LYS A 84 -20.81 0.34 -12.62
C LYS A 84 -19.82 1.04 -11.69
N PHE A 85 -18.96 1.90 -12.21
CA PHE A 85 -17.87 2.56 -11.49
C PHE A 85 -17.91 4.06 -11.73
N PRO A 86 -17.25 4.87 -10.88
CA PRO A 86 -17.00 6.26 -11.21
C PRO A 86 -16.38 6.41 -12.60
N GLU A 87 -16.78 7.43 -13.35
CA GLU A 87 -16.22 7.66 -14.68
C GLU A 87 -14.70 7.79 -14.63
N HIS A 88 -14.01 7.26 -15.64
CA HIS A 88 -12.55 7.28 -15.75
C HIS A 88 -11.79 6.56 -14.63
N SER A 89 -12.47 5.65 -13.91
CA SER A 89 -11.78 4.65 -13.06
C SER A 89 -10.79 3.83 -13.88
N TYR A 90 -9.75 3.34 -13.22
CA TYR A 90 -8.76 2.43 -13.83
C TYR A 90 -9.26 0.99 -13.73
N LEU A 91 -9.42 0.33 -14.88
CA LEU A 91 -9.99 -1.02 -14.96
C LEU A 91 -9.03 -1.96 -15.67
N ASP A 92 -8.47 -2.93 -14.94
CA ASP A 92 -7.78 -4.08 -15.54
C ASP A 92 -8.82 -5.14 -15.95
N GLU A 93 -8.87 -5.50 -17.23
CA GLU A 93 -9.85 -6.45 -17.74
C GLU A 93 -9.79 -7.82 -17.03
N THR A 94 -8.59 -8.28 -16.67
CA THR A 94 -8.40 -9.57 -15.99
C THR A 94 -9.04 -9.52 -14.59
N LEU A 95 -8.87 -8.40 -13.88
CA LEU A 95 -9.53 -8.17 -12.59
C LEU A 95 -11.06 -8.21 -12.75
N ILE A 96 -11.60 -7.43 -13.68
CA ILE A 96 -13.06 -7.34 -13.90
C ILE A 96 -13.66 -8.69 -14.29
N LYS A 97 -13.01 -9.43 -15.21
CA LYS A 97 -13.45 -10.74 -15.68
C LYS A 97 -13.45 -11.77 -14.56
N ASN A 98 -12.45 -11.77 -13.68
CA ASN A 98 -12.39 -12.73 -12.56
C ASN A 98 -13.56 -12.56 -11.58
N TYR A 99 -13.98 -11.33 -11.31
CA TYR A 99 -15.17 -11.05 -10.48
C TYR A 99 -16.50 -11.30 -11.19
N SER A 100 -16.53 -11.27 -12.52
CA SER A 100 -17.75 -11.45 -13.32
C SER A 100 -18.06 -12.91 -13.66
N THR A 101 -17.03 -13.75 -13.86
CA THR A 101 -17.16 -15.11 -14.38
C THR A 101 -17.25 -16.19 -13.31
N LYS A 102 -16.79 -15.94 -12.08
CA LYS A 102 -16.76 -16.93 -11.00
C LYS A 102 -17.84 -16.66 -9.94
N LYS A 103 -18.67 -17.67 -9.66
CA LYS A 103 -19.15 -17.91 -8.28
C LYS A 103 -17.92 -18.30 -7.47
N ILE A 104 -17.15 -17.31 -7.02
CA ILE A 104 -15.99 -17.53 -6.16
C ILE A 104 -16.48 -18.42 -5.00
N LYS A 105 -15.88 -19.60 -4.83
CA LYS A 105 -16.01 -20.37 -3.58
C LYS A 105 -15.63 -19.39 -2.49
N THR A 106 -16.59 -19.08 -1.63
CA THR A 106 -16.40 -18.20 -0.48
C THR A 106 -15.18 -18.67 0.30
N PHE A 107 -14.08 -17.98 0.12
CA PHE A 107 -12.91 -18.11 0.95
C PHE A 107 -12.65 -16.75 1.55
N PHE A 108 -12.18 -16.82 2.79
CA PHE A 108 -11.96 -15.70 3.68
C PHE A 108 -11.22 -14.57 2.95
N ILE A 109 -11.58 -13.36 3.35
CA ILE A 109 -10.73 -12.18 3.20
C ILE A 109 -9.31 -12.55 3.69
N ASP A 110 -8.33 -11.83 3.15
CA ASP A 110 -6.90 -11.92 3.43
C ASP A 110 -6.20 -12.92 2.48
N SER A 111 -5.22 -12.52 1.66
CA SER A 111 -3.89 -12.13 2.13
C SER A 111 -3.68 -12.30 3.64
N VAL A 112 -4.03 -13.49 4.17
CA VAL A 112 -3.82 -13.91 5.56
C VAL A 112 -2.31 -13.73 5.79
N LYS A 113 -1.83 -12.77 6.61
CA LYS A 113 -2.34 -12.42 7.94
C LYS A 113 -2.59 -13.68 8.73
N THR A 114 -1.53 -14.47 8.85
CA THR A 114 -1.45 -15.70 9.61
C THR A 114 -1.60 -15.38 11.09
N THR A 115 -2.81 -15.08 11.54
CA THR A 115 -3.26 -15.44 12.89
C THR A 115 -4.77 -15.32 12.99
N MET A 116 -5.38 -16.48 13.23
CA MET A 116 -6.78 -16.74 13.47
C MET A 116 -7.41 -15.79 14.51
N ASN A 117 -8.61 -15.31 14.19
CA ASN A 117 -9.74 -15.36 15.11
C ASN A 117 -10.97 -15.85 14.34
N LEU A 118 -11.17 -17.17 14.39
CA LEU A 118 -12.39 -17.84 13.96
C LEU A 118 -13.50 -17.50 14.95
N LEU A 119 -14.42 -16.61 14.57
CA LEU A 119 -15.81 -16.65 15.06
C LEU A 119 -16.81 -16.36 13.91
N PRO A 120 -17.98 -17.04 13.90
CA PRO A 120 -18.79 -17.23 12.71
C PRO A 120 -19.90 -16.18 12.63
N GLN A 121 -19.60 -15.00 12.08
CA GLN A 121 -20.63 -14.04 11.66
C GLN A 121 -20.22 -13.34 10.37
N TYR A 122 -19.89 -14.11 9.33
CA TYR A 122 -19.70 -13.55 8.00
C TYR A 122 -21.06 -13.26 7.37
N LYS A 123 -21.52 -12.01 7.49
CA LYS A 123 -22.37 -11.42 6.45
C LYS A 123 -21.60 -11.54 5.15
N PHE A 124 -22.02 -12.44 4.27
CA PHE A 124 -21.44 -12.61 2.94
C PHE A 124 -21.44 -11.26 2.20
N GLU A 125 -20.28 -10.60 2.13
CA GLU A 125 -20.13 -9.38 1.34
C GLU A 125 -20.29 -9.76 -0.14
N LYS A 126 -21.30 -9.19 -0.79
CA LYS A 126 -21.66 -9.50 -2.18
C LYS A 126 -20.46 -9.23 -3.10
N ASN A 127 -20.24 -10.10 -4.10
CA ASN A 127 -19.13 -9.98 -5.07
C ASN A 127 -19.03 -8.59 -5.71
N GLN A 128 -20.16 -7.91 -5.92
CA GLN A 128 -20.19 -6.54 -6.45
C GLN A 128 -19.50 -5.52 -5.53
N ILE A 129 -19.68 -5.63 -4.20
CA ILE A 129 -19.04 -4.72 -3.24
C ILE A 129 -17.52 -4.96 -3.22
N LYS A 130 -17.09 -6.23 -3.25
CA LYS A 130 -15.67 -6.58 -3.34
C LYS A 130 -15.03 -6.03 -4.61
N LEU A 131 -15.73 -6.13 -5.75
CA LEU A 131 -15.27 -5.56 -7.02
C LEU A 131 -15.17 -4.02 -6.97
N LEU A 132 -16.15 -3.33 -6.38
CA LEU A 132 -16.11 -1.88 -6.20
C LEU A 132 -14.89 -1.46 -5.37
N LYS A 133 -14.61 -2.18 -4.28
CA LYS A 133 -13.42 -1.94 -3.44
C LYS A 133 -12.11 -2.18 -4.20
N ALA A 134 -12.03 -3.26 -4.98
CA ALA A 134 -10.85 -3.59 -5.78
C ALA A 134 -10.58 -2.51 -6.85
N VAL A 135 -11.61 -2.07 -7.58
CA VAL A 135 -11.49 -0.99 -8.58
C VAL A 135 -11.11 0.34 -7.93
N ASN A 136 -11.66 0.65 -6.75
CA ASN A 136 -11.27 1.86 -6.01
C ASN A 136 -9.79 1.81 -5.59
N ALA A 137 -9.31 0.66 -5.10
CA ALA A 137 -7.92 0.47 -4.71
C ALA A 137 -6.97 0.57 -5.92
N GLU A 138 -7.34 -0.03 -7.05
CA GLU A 138 -6.56 0.02 -8.29
C GLU A 138 -6.53 1.43 -8.91
N THR A 139 -7.66 2.15 -8.86
CA THR A 139 -7.77 3.54 -9.27
C THR A 139 -6.91 4.46 -8.41
N LYS A 140 -7.00 4.34 -7.08
CA LYS A 140 -6.14 5.08 -6.15
C LYS A 140 -4.66 4.78 -6.44
N GLN A 141 -4.30 3.50 -6.60
CA GLN A 141 -2.92 3.09 -6.85
C GLN A 141 -2.35 3.67 -8.14
N ALA A 142 -3.11 3.66 -9.24
CA ALA A 142 -2.66 4.24 -10.50
C ALA A 142 -2.45 5.76 -10.38
N ILE A 143 -3.40 6.46 -9.77
CA ILE A 143 -3.31 7.91 -9.55
C ILE A 143 -2.14 8.28 -8.65
N SER A 144 -1.97 7.60 -7.50
CA SER A 144 -0.87 7.88 -6.57
C SER A 144 0.48 7.58 -7.22
N THR A 145 0.57 6.53 -8.04
CA THR A 145 1.78 6.20 -8.83
C THR A 145 2.14 7.32 -9.80
N LEU A 146 1.18 7.79 -10.61
CA LEU A 146 1.43 8.86 -11.58
C LEU A 146 1.86 10.16 -10.87
N HIS A 147 1.17 10.51 -9.80
CA HIS A 147 1.49 11.72 -9.05
C HIS A 147 2.86 11.66 -8.38
N GLN A 148 3.29 10.47 -7.93
CA GLN A 148 4.61 10.27 -7.35
C GLN A 148 5.75 10.70 -8.28
N VAL A 149 5.59 10.43 -9.58
CA VAL A 149 6.56 10.77 -10.61
C VAL A 149 6.34 12.13 -11.26
N GLY A 150 5.52 12.99 -10.64
CA GLY A 150 5.22 14.34 -11.14
C GLY A 150 4.21 14.38 -12.29
N GLU A 151 3.53 13.27 -12.56
CA GLU A 151 2.61 13.09 -13.67
C GLU A 151 1.16 13.03 -13.19
N ARG A 152 0.21 12.95 -14.12
CA ARG A 152 -1.23 12.96 -13.80
C ARG A 152 -2.00 11.98 -14.67
N ASN A 153 -3.17 11.60 -14.19
CA ASN A 153 -4.13 10.86 -14.98
C ASN A 153 -4.69 11.75 -16.12
N GLN A 154 -4.99 11.15 -17.28
CA GLN A 154 -5.45 11.89 -18.46
C GLN A 154 -6.85 12.51 -18.26
N LYS A 155 -7.74 11.80 -17.55
CA LYS A 155 -9.10 12.25 -17.25
C LYS A 155 -9.36 12.11 -15.76
N LYS A 156 -9.96 13.13 -15.14
CA LYS A 156 -10.32 13.09 -13.71
C LYS A 156 -11.32 11.98 -13.44
N VAL A 157 -11.17 11.28 -12.32
CA VAL A 157 -12.15 10.29 -11.86
C VAL A 157 -13.44 11.01 -11.46
N GLY A 158 -14.59 10.45 -11.83
CA GLY A 158 -15.90 11.06 -11.58
C GLY A 158 -16.22 11.16 -10.09
N ASN A 159 -16.57 12.37 -9.63
CA ASN A 159 -16.93 12.61 -8.24
C ASN A 159 -18.22 11.85 -7.84
N ILE A 160 -18.14 11.08 -6.76
CA ILE A 160 -19.26 10.30 -6.23
C ILE A 160 -20.12 11.09 -5.24
N PHE A 161 -19.61 12.21 -4.72
CA PHE A 161 -20.32 13.09 -3.81
C PHE A 161 -21.14 14.08 -4.63
N GLN A 162 -22.46 14.00 -4.44
CA GLN A 162 -23.49 14.91 -4.97
C GLN A 162 -24.30 15.44 -3.78
N THR A 163 -25.27 16.32 -4.01
CA THR A 163 -26.06 16.98 -2.96
C THR A 163 -26.62 16.03 -1.88
N ASP A 164 -26.88 14.76 -2.23
CA ASP A 164 -27.54 13.78 -1.35
C ASP A 164 -26.58 12.75 -0.70
N LEU A 165 -25.26 12.82 -0.94
CA LEU A 165 -24.29 11.92 -0.32
C LEU A 165 -23.10 12.71 0.21
N THR A 166 -22.97 12.77 1.53
CA THR A 166 -21.82 13.40 2.19
C THR A 166 -20.66 12.43 2.38
N VAL A 167 -19.48 12.96 2.71
CA VAL A 167 -18.30 12.17 3.10
C VAL A 167 -18.61 11.28 4.30
N ASP A 168 -19.28 11.84 5.31
CA ASP A 168 -19.67 11.12 6.51
C ASP A 168 -20.63 9.96 6.18
N ASP A 169 -21.65 10.21 5.34
CA ASP A 169 -22.57 9.16 4.89
C ASP A 169 -21.85 8.02 4.17
N TYR A 170 -20.79 8.33 3.43
CA TYR A 170 -19.99 7.33 2.74
C TYR A 170 -19.11 6.54 3.71
N LEU A 171 -18.36 7.24 4.57
CA LEU A 171 -17.38 6.60 5.46
C LEU A 171 -18.03 5.84 6.62
N ASN A 172 -19.20 6.27 7.09
CA ASN A 172 -19.95 5.57 8.15
C ASN A 172 -20.58 4.24 7.69
N LYS A 173 -20.53 3.92 6.38
CA LYS A 173 -20.93 2.59 5.86
C LYS A 173 -19.89 1.50 6.15
N PHE A 174 -18.66 1.88 6.51
CA PHE A 174 -17.58 0.94 6.80
C PHE A 174 -17.48 0.64 8.29
N ASP A 175 -16.98 -0.56 8.62
CA ASP A 175 -16.82 -1.01 10.00
C ASP A 175 -15.57 -0.39 10.64
N TRP A 176 -15.74 0.73 11.34
CA TRP A 176 -14.66 1.41 12.05
C TRP A 176 -14.27 0.77 13.39
N ALA A 177 -14.96 -0.30 13.83
CA ALA A 177 -14.40 -1.17 14.87
C ALA A 177 -13.28 -2.05 14.30
N ARG A 178 -13.15 -2.10 12.96
CA ARG A 178 -12.11 -2.78 12.18
C ARG A 178 -11.45 -1.82 11.18
N PRO A 179 -10.70 -0.83 11.68
CA PRO A 179 -10.35 0.39 10.94
C PRO A 179 -9.47 0.18 9.71
N TRP A 180 -8.85 -0.98 9.50
CA TRP A 180 -7.97 -1.19 8.34
C TRP A 180 -8.70 -1.01 6.99
N ASN A 181 -9.87 -1.64 6.80
CA ASN A 181 -10.61 -1.51 5.54
C ASN A 181 -11.24 -0.10 5.42
N ALA A 182 -11.82 0.39 6.52
CA ALA A 182 -12.47 1.70 6.56
C ALA A 182 -11.48 2.84 6.28
N GLY A 183 -10.31 2.81 6.94
CA GLY A 183 -9.21 3.74 6.72
C GLY A 183 -8.65 3.68 5.30
N ALA A 184 -8.66 2.52 4.64
CA ALA A 184 -8.25 2.43 3.24
C ALA A 184 -9.17 3.25 2.31
N GLN A 185 -10.48 3.28 2.60
CA GLN A 185 -11.43 4.10 1.83
C GLN A 185 -11.26 5.58 2.12
N PHE A 186 -11.09 5.95 3.40
CA PHE A 186 -10.72 7.32 3.81
C PHE A 186 -9.48 7.82 3.06
N SER A 187 -8.44 6.99 2.99
CA SER A 187 -7.19 7.31 2.28
C SER A 187 -7.40 7.50 0.78
N SER A 188 -8.26 6.71 0.12
CA SER A 188 -8.64 6.95 -1.28
C SER A 188 -9.30 8.32 -1.47
N LEU A 189 -10.22 8.70 -0.59
CA LEU A 189 -10.88 10.00 -0.66
C LEU A 189 -9.89 11.17 -0.49
N CYS A 190 -8.89 11.03 0.38
CA CYS A 190 -7.83 12.02 0.54
C CYS A 190 -7.01 12.20 -0.75
N VAL A 191 -6.67 11.09 -1.43
CA VAL A 191 -6.02 11.15 -2.76
C VAL A 191 -6.92 11.87 -3.76
N TYR A 192 -8.21 11.54 -3.81
CA TYR A 192 -9.14 12.15 -4.76
C TYR A 192 -9.40 13.63 -4.48
N SER A 193 -9.45 14.02 -3.21
CA SER A 193 -9.54 15.43 -2.83
C SER A 193 -8.35 16.22 -3.36
N THR A 194 -7.15 15.68 -3.18
CA THR A 194 -5.91 16.35 -3.58
C THR A 194 -5.68 16.38 -5.09
N THR A 195 -6.02 15.29 -5.78
CA THR A 195 -5.59 15.07 -7.18
C THR A 195 -6.72 15.18 -8.21
N GLN A 196 -7.96 14.88 -7.82
CA GLN A 196 -9.10 14.80 -8.72
C GLN A 196 -10.03 16.02 -8.60
N GLY A 197 -9.81 16.89 -7.62
CA GLY A 197 -10.62 18.09 -7.39
C GLY A 197 -11.93 17.78 -6.67
N TYR A 198 -11.94 16.79 -5.77
CA TYR A 198 -13.06 16.61 -4.87
C TYR A 198 -12.91 17.64 -3.75
N GLU A 199 -13.83 18.61 -3.67
CA GLU A 199 -13.83 19.68 -2.68
C GLU A 199 -14.34 19.17 -1.32
N ILE A 200 -13.65 18.18 -0.75
CA ILE A 200 -14.07 17.41 0.44
C ILE A 200 -12.99 17.36 1.53
N LYS A 201 -11.93 18.17 1.41
CA LYS A 201 -10.79 18.14 2.33
C LYS A 201 -11.22 18.40 3.78
N ASP A 202 -12.03 19.43 3.98
CA ASP A 202 -12.45 19.84 5.33
C ASP A 202 -13.37 18.80 5.98
N ASP A 203 -14.26 18.17 5.20
CA ASP A 203 -15.08 17.05 5.66
C ASP A 203 -14.23 15.86 6.09
N LEU A 204 -13.17 15.53 5.33
CA LEU A 204 -12.24 14.45 5.70
C LEU A 204 -11.48 14.76 6.99
N ILE A 205 -11.05 16.02 7.20
CA ILE A 205 -10.41 16.44 8.45
C ILE A 205 -11.40 16.34 9.62
N SER A 206 -12.64 16.81 9.44
CA SER A 206 -13.71 16.69 10.43
C SER A 206 -13.96 15.22 10.80
N PHE A 207 -14.05 14.34 9.80
CA PHE A 207 -14.22 12.92 10.01
C PHE A 207 -13.05 12.31 10.81
N ALA A 208 -11.81 12.63 10.46
CA ALA A 208 -10.63 12.14 11.20
C ALA A 208 -10.62 12.61 12.66
N ASN A 209 -11.04 13.85 12.93
CA ASN A 209 -11.19 14.39 14.29
C ASN A 209 -12.24 13.65 15.11
N MET A 210 -13.31 13.15 14.48
CA MET A 210 -14.32 12.33 15.15
C MET A 210 -13.82 10.91 15.46
N MET A 211 -12.96 10.36 14.60
CA MET A 211 -12.50 8.98 14.71
C MET A 211 -11.31 8.78 15.64
N VAL A 212 -10.56 9.84 15.95
CA VAL A 212 -9.33 9.72 16.75
C VAL A 212 -9.63 9.32 18.21
N ASP A 213 -8.90 8.32 18.68
CA ASP A 213 -8.84 7.91 20.07
C ASP A 213 -7.63 8.57 20.77
N LYS A 214 -7.88 9.30 21.86
CA LYS A 214 -6.84 10.10 22.55
C LYS A 214 -5.85 9.26 23.35
N GLU A 215 -6.23 8.04 23.74
CA GLU A 215 -5.39 7.16 24.53
C GLU A 215 -4.32 6.47 23.67
N THR A 216 -4.73 5.98 22.50
CA THR A 216 -3.85 5.29 21.54
C THR A 216 -3.25 6.21 20.49
N GLY A 217 -3.87 7.36 20.21
CA GLY A 217 -3.54 8.20 19.05
C GLY A 217 -3.95 7.60 17.70
N SER A 218 -4.70 6.49 17.68
CA SER A 218 -5.19 5.83 16.47
C SER A 218 -6.64 6.23 16.15
N TYR A 219 -7.25 5.60 15.15
CA TYR A 219 -8.54 6.00 14.57
C TYR A 219 -9.49 4.81 14.49
N PHE A 220 -10.55 4.81 15.29
CA PHE A 220 -11.56 3.74 15.33
C PHE A 220 -12.82 4.17 16.08
N SER A 221 -13.96 3.52 15.82
CA SER A 221 -15.22 3.82 16.52
C SER A 221 -15.36 3.04 17.84
N LYS A 222 -14.58 1.97 17.97
CA LYS A 222 -14.50 1.12 19.17
C LYS A 222 -13.11 0.52 19.22
N LEU A 223 -12.50 0.49 20.41
CA LEU A 223 -11.17 -0.11 20.62
C LEU A 223 -11.13 -1.55 20.06
N PRO A 224 -10.33 -1.80 19.00
CA PRO A 224 -10.14 -3.14 18.47
C PRO A 224 -9.49 -4.07 19.50
N GLN A 225 -9.77 -5.37 19.41
CA GLN A 225 -9.19 -6.36 20.32
C GLN A 225 -7.73 -6.70 20.01
N ASP A 226 -7.34 -6.59 18.74
CA ASP A 226 -5.99 -6.89 18.27
C ASP A 226 -5.20 -5.59 18.06
N SER A 227 -4.05 -5.48 18.71
CA SER A 227 -3.16 -4.32 18.60
C SER A 227 -2.66 -4.09 17.18
N ARG A 228 -2.54 -5.15 16.37
CA ARG A 228 -2.21 -5.04 14.94
C ARG A 228 -3.26 -4.28 14.15
N GLU A 229 -4.53 -4.45 14.50
CA GLU A 229 -5.63 -3.79 13.80
C GLU A 229 -5.62 -2.28 14.07
N ILE A 230 -5.20 -1.88 15.28
CA ILE A 230 -5.03 -0.47 15.68
C ILE A 230 -3.91 0.20 14.88
N ILE A 231 -2.75 -0.45 14.77
CA ILE A 231 -1.59 0.11 14.05
C ILE A 231 -1.86 0.15 12.54
N ASN A 232 -2.40 -0.94 11.99
CA ASN A 232 -2.69 -1.01 10.55
C ASN A 232 -3.83 -0.06 10.15
N GLY A 233 -4.82 0.15 11.02
CA GLY A 233 -5.84 1.18 10.86
C GLY A 233 -5.24 2.59 10.86
N ALA A 234 -4.37 2.88 11.83
CA ALA A 234 -3.66 4.16 11.92
C ALA A 234 -2.85 4.43 10.65
N MET A 235 -2.09 3.46 10.16
CA MET A 235 -1.34 3.56 8.90
C MET A 235 -2.25 4.03 7.77
N LYS A 236 -3.41 3.40 7.58
CA LYS A 236 -4.33 3.76 6.49
C LYS A 236 -4.83 5.20 6.62
N VAL A 237 -5.22 5.64 7.81
CA VAL A 237 -5.67 7.02 8.01
C VAL A 237 -4.51 8.01 7.80
N ILE A 238 -3.33 7.75 8.37
CA ILE A 238 -2.15 8.61 8.24
C ILE A 238 -1.72 8.76 6.79
N THR A 239 -1.77 7.69 5.97
CA THR A 239 -1.51 7.84 4.53
C THR A 239 -2.47 8.83 3.86
N GLY A 240 -3.74 8.85 4.28
CA GLY A 240 -4.72 9.84 3.82
C GLY A 240 -4.38 11.25 4.29
N LEU A 241 -4.11 11.43 5.58
CA LEU A 241 -3.72 12.73 6.15
C LEU A 241 -2.47 13.30 5.47
N ASP A 242 -1.51 12.45 5.14
CA ASP A 242 -0.31 12.82 4.38
C ASP A 242 -0.67 13.40 3.00
N TRP A 243 -1.67 12.84 2.30
CA TRP A 243 -2.16 13.36 1.02
C TRP A 243 -2.73 14.77 1.11
N ILE A 244 -3.54 15.04 2.14
CA ILE A 244 -4.18 16.34 2.34
C ILE A 244 -3.31 17.32 3.17
N ASN A 245 -2.08 16.94 3.51
CA ASN A 245 -1.13 17.69 4.34
C ASN A 245 -1.70 18.06 5.72
N GLU A 246 -2.38 17.11 6.36
CA GLU A 246 -2.93 17.26 7.72
C GLU A 246 -2.00 16.60 8.75
N GLN A 247 -1.93 17.18 9.96
CA GLN A 247 -1.09 16.64 11.02
C GLN A 247 -1.65 15.32 11.58
N ILE A 248 -0.77 14.49 12.12
CA ILE A 248 -1.18 13.27 12.82
C ILE A 248 -1.71 13.68 14.18
N HIS A 249 -2.84 13.11 14.60
CA HIS A 249 -3.37 13.40 15.92
C HIS A 249 -2.59 12.63 16.98
N TYR A 250 -2.21 13.29 18.06
CA TYR A 250 -1.50 12.68 19.20
C TYR A 250 -0.33 11.75 18.80
N PRO A 251 0.64 12.21 17.98
CA PRO A 251 1.68 11.33 17.43
C PRO A 251 2.51 10.65 18.52
N GLU A 252 2.70 11.29 19.67
CA GLU A 252 3.43 10.71 20.83
C GLU A 252 2.68 9.54 21.47
N LYS A 253 1.34 9.61 21.54
CA LYS A 253 0.50 8.50 22.02
C LYS A 253 0.55 7.31 21.09
N LEU A 254 0.54 7.57 19.79
CA LEU A 254 0.67 6.51 18.78
C LEU A 254 2.07 5.88 18.79
N ILE A 255 3.12 6.66 19.02
CA ILE A 255 4.47 6.16 19.27
C ILE A 255 4.48 5.23 20.49
N ASP A 256 3.94 5.66 21.63
CA ASP A 256 3.89 4.84 22.84
C ASP A 256 3.11 3.52 22.62
N TYR A 257 2.01 3.60 21.87
CA TYR A 257 1.22 2.44 21.49
C TYR A 257 2.03 1.44 20.64
N CYS A 258 2.70 1.92 19.60
CA CYS A 258 3.56 1.10 18.74
C CYS A 258 4.71 0.46 19.52
N ILE A 259 5.38 1.20 20.40
CA ILE A 259 6.50 0.66 21.19
C ILE A 259 6.02 -0.48 22.11
N SER A 260 4.81 -0.34 22.67
CA SER A 260 4.21 -1.34 23.55
C SER A 260 3.69 -2.58 22.80
N ASN A 261 3.53 -2.49 21.47
CA ASN A 261 2.91 -3.52 20.63
C ASN A 261 3.74 -3.79 19.37
N LYS A 262 4.77 -4.63 19.48
CA LYS A 262 5.63 -5.01 18.35
C LYS A 262 4.84 -5.75 17.25
N PRO A 263 5.17 -5.56 15.96
CA PRO A 263 4.48 -6.23 14.87
C PRO A 263 4.81 -7.72 14.81
N ILE A 264 3.94 -8.51 14.16
CA ILE A 264 4.23 -9.89 13.76
C ILE A 264 4.98 -9.85 12.42
N LEU A 265 5.86 -10.83 12.18
CA LEU A 265 6.75 -10.90 11.01
C LEU A 265 6.03 -11.25 9.70
N GLU A 266 5.22 -10.32 9.19
CA GLU A 266 4.64 -10.36 7.86
C GLU A 266 4.91 -9.03 7.13
N GLY A 267 5.16 -9.07 5.81
CA GLY A 267 5.66 -7.91 5.05
C GLY A 267 4.81 -6.65 5.25
N CYS A 268 3.48 -6.74 5.14
CA CYS A 268 2.59 -5.61 5.37
C CYS A 268 2.53 -5.12 6.81
N ASP A 269 2.54 -6.01 7.81
CA ASP A 269 2.46 -5.58 9.21
C ASP A 269 3.75 -4.86 9.64
N VAL A 270 4.91 -5.29 9.12
CA VAL A 270 6.19 -4.59 9.33
C VAL A 270 6.18 -3.22 8.65
N VAL A 271 5.72 -3.14 7.40
CA VAL A 271 5.68 -1.86 6.66
C VAL A 271 4.70 -0.88 7.29
N ASP A 272 3.51 -1.35 7.71
CA ASP A 272 2.51 -0.52 8.36
C ASP A 272 3.06 0.07 9.67
N TYR A 273 3.74 -0.76 10.46
CA TYR A 273 4.42 -0.36 11.70
C TYR A 273 5.54 0.66 11.45
N VAL A 274 6.42 0.38 10.48
CA VAL A 274 7.51 1.30 10.09
C VAL A 274 6.95 2.64 9.61
N TYR A 275 5.90 2.64 8.78
CA TYR A 275 5.30 3.85 8.25
C TYR A 275 4.73 4.75 9.37
N VAL A 276 4.01 4.15 10.33
CA VAL A 276 3.45 4.90 11.47
C VAL A 276 4.55 5.55 12.30
N LEU A 277 5.57 4.78 12.70
CA LEU A 277 6.69 5.30 13.49
C LEU A 277 7.48 6.36 12.73
N PHE A 278 7.77 6.12 11.44
CA PHE A 278 8.45 7.08 10.58
C PHE A 278 7.69 8.40 10.51
N LYS A 279 6.40 8.37 10.14
CA LYS A 279 5.59 9.60 9.98
C LYS A 279 5.39 10.35 11.29
N CYS A 280 5.21 9.66 12.43
CA CYS A 280 5.14 10.32 13.73
C CYS A 280 6.49 10.97 14.10
N SER A 281 7.61 10.29 13.83
CA SER A 281 8.97 10.81 14.07
C SER A 281 9.34 12.02 13.21
N GLN A 282 8.62 12.27 12.11
CA GLN A 282 8.78 13.50 11.33
C GLN A 282 8.05 14.71 11.96
N GLN A 283 7.14 14.48 12.91
CA GLN A 283 6.35 15.54 13.56
C GLN A 283 6.79 15.81 15.01
N THR A 284 7.51 14.89 15.64
CA THR A 284 8.04 15.04 17.01
C THR A 284 9.37 14.30 17.18
N ASN A 285 10.21 14.79 18.11
CA ASN A 285 11.45 14.14 18.54
C ASN A 285 11.25 13.17 19.72
N TYR A 286 10.01 12.98 20.18
CA TYR A 286 9.67 12.11 21.30
C TYR A 286 10.15 10.66 21.06
N ARG A 287 10.91 10.12 22.02
CA ARG A 287 11.49 8.76 22.01
C ARG A 287 12.29 8.40 20.73
N LYS A 288 12.79 9.39 19.97
CA LYS A 288 13.52 9.18 18.68
C LYS A 288 14.60 8.10 18.76
N LYS A 289 15.42 8.07 19.81
CA LYS A 289 16.47 7.05 20.00
C LYS A 289 15.91 5.63 20.07
N GLU A 290 14.82 5.45 20.79
CA GLU A 290 14.17 4.15 20.93
C GLU A 290 13.46 3.72 19.66
N ILE A 291 12.81 4.67 18.96
CA ILE A 291 12.25 4.43 17.63
C ILE A 291 13.34 3.97 16.67
N ASN A 292 14.51 4.62 16.66
CA ASN A 292 15.62 4.23 15.80
C ASN A 292 16.10 2.80 16.09
N ILE A 293 16.18 2.39 17.36
CA ILE A 293 16.50 1.00 17.74
C ILE A 293 15.44 0.03 17.20
N ILE A 294 14.16 0.36 17.35
CA ILE A 294 13.06 -0.49 16.86
C ILE A 294 13.06 -0.60 15.34
N LEU A 295 13.28 0.50 14.61
CA LEU A 295 13.35 0.51 13.15
C LEU A 295 14.55 -0.31 12.64
N ILE A 296 15.65 -0.26 13.36
CA ILE A 296 16.81 -1.14 13.16
C ILE A 296 16.41 -2.62 13.29
N ASP A 297 15.64 -2.98 14.31
CA ASP A 297 15.16 -4.36 14.48
C ASP A 297 14.26 -4.75 13.28
N GLN A 298 13.40 -3.84 12.81
CA GLN A 298 12.56 -4.10 11.62
C GLN A 298 13.39 -4.30 10.36
N LEU A 299 14.52 -3.61 10.21
CA LEU A 299 15.44 -3.82 9.08
C LEU A 299 16.01 -5.24 9.05
N ILE A 300 16.32 -5.80 10.22
CA ILE A 300 16.79 -7.19 10.36
C ILE A 300 15.68 -8.16 9.96
N GLU A 301 14.43 -7.87 10.31
CA GLU A 301 13.27 -8.67 9.93
C GLU A 301 12.99 -8.62 8.41
N LEU A 302 13.08 -7.44 7.80
CA LEU A 302 12.93 -7.28 6.35
C LEU A 302 14.00 -8.06 5.57
N LYS A 303 15.24 -8.13 6.09
CA LYS A 303 16.31 -8.94 5.47
C LYS A 303 15.92 -10.41 5.35
N LYS A 304 15.13 -10.96 6.28
CA LYS A 304 14.66 -12.36 6.22
C LYS A 304 13.69 -12.62 5.06
N LEU A 305 13.07 -11.58 4.52
CA LEU A 305 12.18 -11.68 3.36
C LEU A 305 12.94 -11.67 2.02
N PHE A 306 14.21 -11.27 2.03
CA PHE A 306 15.03 -11.18 0.82
C PHE A 306 15.38 -12.57 0.29
N VAL A 307 15.14 -12.79 -1.00
CA VAL A 307 15.40 -14.04 -1.69
C VAL A 307 16.65 -13.85 -2.55
N GLU A 308 17.82 -14.11 -1.96
CA GLU A 308 19.14 -13.84 -2.56
C GLU A 308 19.29 -14.35 -4.00
N LYS A 309 18.76 -15.54 -4.29
CA LYS A 309 18.84 -16.14 -5.62
C LYS A 309 18.04 -15.41 -6.70
N GLU A 310 17.00 -14.68 -6.30
CA GLU A 310 16.12 -13.96 -7.21
C GLU A 310 16.40 -12.45 -7.21
N GLY A 311 16.99 -11.91 -6.14
CA GLY A 311 17.32 -10.49 -6.01
C GLY A 311 16.15 -9.61 -5.57
N GLY A 312 15.00 -10.21 -5.24
CA GLY A 312 13.80 -9.53 -4.74
C GLY A 312 13.40 -9.99 -3.34
N PHE A 313 12.28 -9.47 -2.83
CA PHE A 313 11.72 -9.87 -1.54
C PHE A 313 10.41 -10.65 -1.72
N SER A 314 10.18 -11.58 -0.80
CA SER A 314 8.92 -12.31 -0.65
C SER A 314 7.95 -11.54 0.24
N TYR A 315 6.65 -11.60 -0.06
CA TYR A 315 5.64 -10.90 0.75
C TYR A 315 5.51 -11.49 2.17
N PHE A 316 5.69 -12.80 2.31
CA PHE A 316 5.72 -13.50 3.59
C PHE A 316 7.02 -14.27 3.75
N LEU A 317 7.43 -14.52 4.98
CA LEU A 317 8.58 -15.38 5.24
C LEU A 317 8.38 -16.75 4.59
N ASN A 318 9.30 -17.11 3.70
CA ASN A 318 9.29 -18.35 2.92
C ASN A 318 8.07 -18.54 2.00
N LYS A 319 7.34 -17.47 1.66
CA LYS A 319 6.12 -17.58 0.83
C LYS A 319 5.79 -16.29 0.08
N SER A 320 5.56 -16.40 -1.23
CA SER A 320 5.12 -15.27 -2.04
C SER A 320 3.69 -14.83 -1.74
N GLN A 321 3.34 -13.62 -2.15
CA GLN A 321 1.95 -13.21 -2.32
C GLN A 321 1.24 -14.26 -3.20
N THR A 322 -0.01 -14.59 -2.85
CA THR A 322 -0.83 -15.52 -3.64
C THR A 322 -2.02 -14.82 -4.29
N HIS A 323 -2.48 -13.71 -3.73
CA HIS A 323 -3.66 -12.99 -4.19
C HIS A 323 -3.41 -11.49 -4.35
N TYR A 324 -3.92 -10.90 -5.42
CA TYR A 324 -3.98 -9.46 -5.65
C TYR A 324 -5.44 -9.03 -5.75
N TYR A 325 -5.88 -8.17 -4.84
CA TYR A 325 -7.29 -7.78 -4.66
C TYR A 325 -8.27 -8.95 -4.74
N GLY A 326 -7.99 -10.03 -4.00
CA GLY A 326 -8.85 -11.23 -3.94
C GLY A 326 -8.77 -12.13 -5.18
N VAL A 327 -7.98 -11.79 -6.18
CA VAL A 327 -7.70 -12.64 -7.35
C VAL A 327 -6.45 -13.46 -7.09
N GLU A 328 -6.55 -14.79 -7.17
CA GLU A 328 -5.38 -15.68 -7.06
C GLU A 328 -4.46 -15.49 -8.27
N ILE A 329 -3.20 -15.09 -8.02
CA ILE A 329 -2.19 -14.75 -9.03
C ILE A 329 -0.99 -15.71 -9.04
N ILE A 330 -0.68 -16.33 -7.90
CA ILE A 330 0.48 -17.22 -7.74
C ILE A 330 0.05 -18.42 -6.89
N LYS A 331 0.41 -19.63 -7.34
CA LYS A 331 0.30 -20.83 -6.52
C LYS A 331 1.44 -20.80 -5.49
N SER A 332 1.06 -20.67 -4.22
CA SER A 332 1.96 -20.50 -3.06
C SER A 332 3.30 -21.21 -3.19
N LYS A 333 4.40 -20.43 -3.19
CA LYS A 333 5.77 -20.94 -3.25
C LYS A 333 6.71 -20.05 -2.44
N ASN A 334 7.80 -20.61 -1.93
CA ASN A 334 8.92 -19.84 -1.39
C ASN A 334 9.69 -19.17 -2.56
N GLN A 335 9.38 -17.90 -2.84
CA GLN A 335 9.99 -17.10 -3.90
C GLN A 335 9.72 -15.61 -3.65
N ALA A 336 10.48 -14.74 -4.32
CA ALA A 336 10.20 -13.31 -4.31
C ALA A 336 8.95 -13.00 -5.13
N ASP A 337 8.29 -11.90 -4.78
CA ASP A 337 7.21 -11.33 -5.58
C ASP A 337 7.31 -9.81 -5.62
N LEU A 338 6.69 -9.23 -6.65
CA LEU A 338 6.80 -7.80 -6.94
C LEU A 338 6.21 -6.94 -5.83
N HIS A 339 5.14 -7.40 -5.18
CA HIS A 339 4.49 -6.65 -4.11
C HIS A 339 5.33 -6.65 -2.84
N GLY A 340 5.82 -7.82 -2.41
CA GLY A 340 6.75 -7.96 -1.29
C GLY A 340 8.02 -7.15 -1.50
N THR A 341 8.55 -7.15 -2.72
CA THR A 341 9.70 -6.32 -3.12
C THR A 341 9.39 -4.82 -2.95
N MET A 342 8.30 -4.32 -3.53
CA MET A 342 7.91 -2.90 -3.44
C MET A 342 7.73 -2.44 -1.99
N LEU A 343 7.04 -3.24 -1.16
CA LEU A 343 6.83 -2.92 0.25
C LEU A 343 8.14 -2.91 1.03
N SER A 344 8.99 -3.91 0.83
CA SER A 344 10.25 -4.04 1.57
C SER A 344 11.20 -2.89 1.27
N ILE A 345 11.40 -2.52 0.00
CA ILE A 345 12.27 -1.39 -0.34
C ILE A 345 11.73 -0.06 0.19
N TRP A 346 10.40 0.09 0.26
CA TRP A 346 9.78 1.29 0.79
C TRP A 346 9.97 1.39 2.32
N ALA A 347 9.81 0.28 3.03
CA ALA A 347 10.11 0.24 4.46
C ALA A 347 11.60 0.51 4.74
N ILE A 348 12.51 -0.07 3.95
CA ILE A 348 13.94 0.18 4.05
C ILE A 348 14.23 1.68 3.83
N SER A 349 13.65 2.32 2.80
CA SER A 349 13.89 3.75 2.56
C SER A 349 13.41 4.63 3.71
N MET A 350 12.28 4.29 4.36
CA MET A 350 11.79 4.97 5.55
C MET A 350 12.71 4.78 6.76
N ILE A 351 13.17 3.55 7.01
CA ILE A 351 14.07 3.24 8.12
C ILE A 351 15.36 4.03 7.97
N ILE A 352 16.04 3.92 6.83
CA ILE A 352 17.32 4.58 6.59
C ILE A 352 17.19 6.10 6.71
N ARG A 353 16.11 6.68 6.17
CA ARG A 353 15.86 8.12 6.31
C ARG A 353 15.62 8.55 7.75
N ASN A 354 14.95 7.75 8.57
CA ASN A 354 14.68 8.09 9.97
C ASN A 354 15.92 8.01 10.87
N LEU A 355 16.86 7.13 10.51
CA LEU A 355 18.09 6.94 11.27
C LEU A 355 19.01 8.16 11.19
N GLU A 356 18.95 8.93 10.09
CA GLU A 356 19.77 10.13 9.87
C GLU A 356 21.28 9.84 10.03
N ASP A 357 21.69 8.61 9.74
CA ASP A 357 23.08 8.15 9.87
C ASP A 357 23.86 8.51 8.61
N GLU A 358 24.71 9.53 8.71
CA GLU A 358 25.55 10.02 7.61
C GLU A 358 26.52 8.98 7.06
N SER A 359 26.80 7.89 7.80
CA SER A 359 27.63 6.79 7.29
C SER A 359 26.91 5.93 6.25
N ILE A 360 25.57 6.03 6.17
CA ILE A 360 24.75 5.30 5.21
C ILE A 360 24.54 6.21 3.98
N ASN A 361 25.41 6.06 2.99
CA ASN A 361 25.30 6.77 1.71
C ASN A 361 24.22 6.13 0.81
N PHE A 362 22.95 6.35 1.12
CA PHE A 362 21.81 5.70 0.46
C PHE A 362 20.76 6.72 0.01
N HIS A 363 20.70 6.98 -1.31
CA HIS A 363 19.91 8.05 -1.89
C HIS A 363 18.61 7.56 -2.54
N TRP A 364 17.74 6.96 -1.74
CA TRP A 364 16.43 6.50 -2.23
C TRP A 364 15.34 7.55 -2.02
N ASN A 365 14.45 7.66 -2.99
CA ASN A 365 13.29 8.55 -2.94
C ASN A 365 12.24 8.00 -1.95
N MET A 366 11.46 8.93 -1.36
CA MET A 366 10.39 8.58 -0.44
C MET A 366 9.07 8.47 -1.18
N LEU A 367 8.46 7.29 -1.14
CA LEU A 367 7.14 7.06 -1.71
C LEU A 367 6.06 7.66 -0.81
N LYS A 368 5.09 8.34 -1.44
CA LYS A 368 3.80 8.76 -0.91
C LYS A 368 2.72 7.79 -1.43
N PRO A 369 2.26 6.83 -0.62
CA PRO A 369 1.54 5.64 -1.09
C PRO A 369 0.14 5.89 -1.69
#